data_AF-A0A932J492-F1
#
_entry.id   AF-A0A932J492-F1
#
_cell.length_a   1.000
_cell.length_b   1.000
_cell.length_c   1.000
_cell.angle_alpha   90.00
_cell.angle_beta   90.00
_cell.angle_gamma   90.00
#
_symmetry.space_group_name_H-M   'P 1'
#
loop_
_entity.id
_entity.type
_entity.pdbx_description
1 polymer ?
#
loop_
_entity_poly.entity_id
_entity_poly.type
_entity_poly.pdbx_seq_one_letter_code
_entity_poly.pdbx_strand_id
1 'polypeptide(L)'
;MRQNAPDAESEDQTSLRLGTQCLQQGLWAHQQGRLQDAIAAYRLGRTHLQTPSPQLAQIRHYLGLALCQCGQADQGLPLLMLALNDHDGATELEPKLRAQFHFNLANALNEYRAGSDMLPHLQAAAQFDPNDQQYVMAYAQVLHARGEIALAIQQLQQLQERGAAKSSALDLLAQWLYQDNQLANAQETFAFAVHGNPALLKSRRIGYALPGNRPLHDGQSPQRFSWHSLQYAHADHAFADEAQFLAWRDELDLHVIDNFLPDPLHHRQQILRLPFHALRYAGQNYPGRQTDGQECSYLMAAIAHIMGKPIKFISPDNGSCRISLQDSVARSDIHVDNETGDSFRQYAGVLFLNLPEQCKGGTMFWRHRETGWVRRHDDDTVHAAGFANFKSFQQQFLPHNLHASQFNELMTRRADWEMILQLPMVFNRLLIYRGDFFHSIGEVFGSKMDDGRLVQLFFFETLDQLPTL
;
A
#
# COMPACT_ATOMS: atom_id res chain seq x y z
N MET A 1 -1.61 -75.36 26.07
CA MET A 1 -1.89 -73.91 26.26
C MET A 1 -0.71 -73.29 26.98
N ARG A 2 0.22 -72.64 26.26
CA ARG A 2 1.17 -71.72 26.89
C ARG A 2 0.49 -70.35 26.91
N GLN A 3 0.10 -69.90 28.09
CA GLN A 3 -0.33 -68.52 28.30
C GLN A 3 0.92 -67.64 28.24
N ASN A 4 0.99 -66.76 27.24
CA ASN A 4 1.97 -65.68 27.22
C ASN A 4 1.67 -64.74 28.39
N ALA A 5 2.57 -64.67 29.37
CA ALA A 5 2.56 -63.60 30.35
C ALA A 5 2.88 -62.28 29.62
N PRO A 6 2.22 -61.16 29.93
CA PRO A 6 2.60 -59.87 29.37
C PRO A 6 4.01 -59.51 29.88
N ASP A 7 4.92 -59.19 28.96
CA ASP A 7 6.25 -58.68 29.28
C ASP A 7 6.11 -57.44 30.17
N ALA A 8 6.77 -57.42 31.33
CA ALA A 8 6.74 -56.29 32.25
C ALA A 8 7.40 -55.06 31.59
N GLU A 9 6.69 -53.93 31.53
CA GLU A 9 7.24 -52.66 31.04
C GLU A 9 8.50 -52.29 31.83
N SER A 10 9.54 -51.82 31.15
CA SER A 10 10.73 -51.30 31.83
C SER A 10 10.43 -49.97 32.55
N GLU A 11 11.26 -49.60 33.51
CA GLU A 11 11.14 -48.33 34.25
C GLU A 11 11.21 -47.11 33.30
N ASP A 12 12.04 -47.20 32.26
CA ASP A 12 12.15 -46.19 31.20
C ASP A 12 10.86 -46.09 30.35
N GLN A 13 10.26 -47.25 30.00
CA GLN A 13 9.00 -47.29 29.26
C GLN A 13 7.84 -46.69 30.08
N THR A 14 7.81 -46.98 31.38
CA THR A 14 6.81 -46.44 32.30
C THR A 14 6.96 -44.92 32.43
N SER A 15 8.19 -44.44 32.61
CA SER A 15 8.54 -43.02 32.70
C SER A 15 8.13 -42.24 31.44
N LEU A 16 8.44 -42.79 30.26
CA LEU A 16 8.05 -42.21 28.98
C LEU A 16 6.53 -42.16 28.80
N ARG A 17 5.83 -43.23 29.18
CA ARG A 17 4.36 -43.31 29.10
C ARG A 17 3.69 -42.25 29.98
N LEU A 18 4.11 -42.12 31.24
CA LEU A 18 3.58 -41.11 32.17
C LEU A 18 3.90 -39.68 31.73
N GLY A 19 5.13 -39.43 31.27
CA GLY A 19 5.52 -38.13 30.71
C GLY A 19 4.66 -37.75 29.50
N THR A 20 4.41 -38.71 28.59
CA THR A 20 3.57 -38.52 27.41
C THR A 20 2.10 -38.22 27.78
N GLN A 21 1.55 -38.93 28.78
CA GLN A 21 0.20 -38.65 29.28
C GLN A 21 0.09 -37.23 29.84
N CYS A 22 1.07 -36.78 30.62
CA CYS A 22 1.10 -35.43 31.17
C CYS A 22 1.21 -34.37 30.06
N LEU A 23 2.02 -34.61 29.03
CA LEU A 23 2.11 -33.74 27.85
C LEU A 23 0.74 -33.60 27.17
N GLN A 24 0.03 -34.70 26.94
CA GLN A 24 -1.31 -34.67 26.31
C GLN A 24 -2.34 -33.93 27.18
N GLN A 25 -2.33 -34.16 28.49
CA GLN A 25 -3.21 -33.46 29.44
C GLN A 25 -2.92 -31.95 29.45
N GLY A 26 -1.64 -31.57 29.46
CA GLY A 26 -1.22 -30.18 29.41
C GLY A 26 -1.65 -29.50 28.12
N LEU A 27 -1.42 -30.14 26.97
CA LEU A 27 -1.84 -29.63 25.65
C LEU A 27 -3.36 -29.42 25.59
N TRP A 28 -4.13 -30.38 26.09
CA TRP A 28 -5.58 -30.25 26.13
C TRP A 28 -6.03 -29.09 27.03
N ALA A 29 -5.48 -28.97 28.24
CA ALA A 29 -5.80 -27.85 29.14
C ALA A 29 -5.42 -26.50 28.53
N HIS A 30 -4.28 -26.43 27.85
CA HIS A 30 -3.77 -25.22 27.18
C HIS A 30 -4.69 -24.77 26.05
N GLN A 31 -5.14 -25.71 25.20
CA GLN A 31 -6.11 -25.43 24.13
C GLN A 31 -7.44 -24.87 24.67
N GLN A 32 -7.86 -25.26 25.88
CA GLN A 32 -9.05 -24.75 26.55
C GLN A 32 -8.82 -23.42 27.29
N GLY A 33 -7.63 -22.82 27.20
CA GLY A 33 -7.26 -21.60 27.92
C GLY A 33 -7.07 -21.79 29.43
N ARG A 34 -7.05 -23.03 29.93
CA ARG A 34 -6.85 -23.35 31.36
C ARG A 34 -5.36 -23.40 31.68
N LEU A 35 -4.72 -22.22 31.67
CA LEU A 35 -3.26 -22.09 31.73
C LEU A 35 -2.64 -22.67 33.01
N GLN A 36 -3.28 -22.51 34.18
CA GLN A 36 -2.77 -23.06 35.44
C GLN A 36 -2.79 -24.59 35.45
N ASP A 37 -3.86 -25.21 34.93
CA ASP A 37 -3.97 -26.65 34.78
C ASP A 37 -2.90 -27.19 33.81
N ALA A 38 -2.68 -26.48 32.71
CA ALA A 38 -1.64 -26.83 31.73
C ALA A 38 -0.24 -26.77 32.36
N ILE A 39 0.08 -25.69 33.08
CA ILE A 39 1.35 -25.53 33.81
C ILE A 39 1.55 -26.67 34.81
N ALA A 40 0.51 -27.03 35.57
CA ALA A 40 0.57 -28.13 36.54
C ALA A 40 0.88 -29.47 35.84
N ALA A 41 0.18 -29.79 34.75
CA ALA A 41 0.38 -31.00 33.99
C ALA A 41 1.78 -31.08 33.36
N TYR A 42 2.27 -29.99 32.74
CA TYR A 42 3.61 -29.98 32.16
C TYR A 42 4.72 -30.09 33.24
N ARG A 43 4.55 -29.42 34.40
CA ARG A 43 5.49 -29.58 35.52
C ARG A 43 5.55 -31.01 36.00
N LEU A 44 4.41 -31.68 36.15
CA LEU A 44 4.33 -33.09 36.52
C LEU A 44 5.01 -33.98 35.47
N GLY A 45 4.70 -33.80 34.19
CA GLY A 45 5.30 -34.57 33.10
C GLY A 45 6.82 -34.46 33.06
N ARG A 46 7.37 -33.29 33.36
CA ARG A 46 8.83 -33.08 33.46
C ARG A 46 9.47 -33.89 34.60
N THR A 47 8.74 -34.19 35.68
CA THR A 47 9.28 -35.04 36.77
C THR A 47 9.42 -36.51 36.36
N HIS A 48 8.65 -36.96 35.36
CA HIS A 48 8.70 -38.32 34.83
C HIS A 48 9.79 -38.51 33.77
N LEU A 49 10.29 -37.44 33.15
CA LEU A 49 11.27 -37.53 32.07
C LEU A 49 12.63 -37.01 32.53
N GLN A 50 13.53 -37.93 32.89
CA GLN A 50 14.90 -37.61 33.36
C GLN A 50 15.94 -37.68 32.25
N THR A 51 15.62 -38.35 31.14
CA THR A 51 16.49 -38.49 29.97
C THR A 51 16.04 -37.55 28.84
N PRO A 52 16.98 -37.04 28.03
CA PRO A 52 16.67 -36.30 26.80
C PRO A 52 15.71 -37.08 25.91
N SER A 53 14.63 -36.41 25.48
CA SER A 53 13.60 -37.02 24.63
C SER A 53 12.76 -35.95 23.93
N PRO A 54 12.16 -36.25 22.77
CA PRO A 54 11.23 -35.34 22.09
C PRO A 54 10.08 -34.87 22.99
N GLN A 55 9.60 -35.72 23.90
CA GLN A 55 8.52 -35.40 24.83
C GLN A 55 8.98 -34.41 25.90
N LEU A 56 10.22 -34.55 26.39
CA LEU A 56 10.78 -33.60 27.35
C LEU A 56 10.99 -32.22 26.72
N ALA A 57 11.48 -32.17 25.47
CA ALA A 57 11.58 -30.93 24.69
C ALA A 57 10.20 -30.26 24.52
N GLN A 58 9.18 -31.04 24.14
CA GLN A 58 7.80 -30.54 24.02
C GLN A 58 7.24 -30.01 25.35
N ILE A 59 7.41 -30.76 26.44
CA ILE A 59 6.94 -30.33 27.77
C ILE A 59 7.60 -29.01 28.17
N ARG A 60 8.91 -28.85 27.95
CA ARG A 60 9.62 -27.60 28.25
C ARG A 60 9.09 -26.45 27.39
N HIS A 61 8.89 -26.70 26.10
CA HIS A 61 8.35 -25.70 25.17
C HIS A 61 6.98 -25.19 25.61
N TYR A 62 6.02 -26.10 25.80
CA TYR A 62 4.66 -25.71 26.12
C TYR A 62 4.51 -25.17 27.55
N LEU A 63 5.31 -25.66 28.51
CA LEU A 63 5.42 -25.06 29.83
C LEU A 63 5.95 -23.62 29.74
N GLY A 64 7.00 -23.40 28.95
CA GLY A 64 7.56 -22.07 28.72
C GLY A 64 6.54 -21.10 28.15
N LEU A 65 5.79 -21.54 27.12
CA LEU A 65 4.71 -20.76 26.51
C LEU A 65 3.61 -20.41 27.51
N ALA A 66 3.11 -21.40 28.26
CA ALA A 66 2.04 -21.17 29.22
C ALA A 66 2.46 -20.21 30.35
N LEU A 67 3.73 -20.27 30.78
CA LEU A 67 4.30 -19.34 31.75
C LEU A 67 4.39 -17.91 31.18
N CYS A 68 4.86 -17.73 29.95
CA CYS A 68 4.86 -16.42 29.29
C CYS A 68 3.44 -15.83 29.20
N GLN A 69 2.46 -16.63 28.80
CA GLN A 69 1.05 -16.22 28.73
C GLN A 69 0.43 -15.86 30.09
N CYS A 70 0.99 -16.38 31.19
CA CYS A 70 0.62 -16.01 32.56
C CYS A 70 1.40 -14.79 33.09
N GLY A 71 2.17 -14.10 32.26
CA GLY A 71 3.02 -12.97 32.67
C GLY A 71 4.29 -13.40 33.43
N GLN A 72 4.67 -14.69 33.38
CA GLN A 72 5.85 -15.24 34.06
C GLN A 72 7.01 -15.46 33.07
N ALA A 73 7.31 -14.45 32.24
CA ALA A 73 8.28 -14.56 31.16
C ALA A 73 9.71 -14.91 31.65
N ASP A 74 10.12 -14.44 32.84
CA ASP A 74 11.43 -14.76 33.44
C ASP A 74 11.62 -16.27 33.66
N GLN A 75 10.53 -17.01 33.91
CA GLN A 75 10.56 -18.47 34.02
C GLN A 75 10.29 -19.17 32.68
N GLY A 76 9.49 -18.54 31.82
CA GLY A 76 9.06 -19.11 30.54
C GLY A 76 10.17 -19.13 29.47
N LEU A 77 10.84 -17.99 29.26
CA LEU A 77 11.87 -17.85 28.21
C LEU A 77 13.03 -18.86 28.33
N PRO A 78 13.61 -19.10 29.52
CA PRO A 78 14.65 -20.12 29.66
C PRO A 78 14.18 -21.53 29.26
N LEU A 79 12.91 -21.86 29.50
CA LEU A 79 12.36 -23.16 29.13
C LEU A 79 12.16 -23.29 27.61
N LEU A 80 11.75 -22.22 26.93
CA LEU A 80 11.67 -22.17 25.47
C LEU A 80 13.05 -22.34 24.84
N MET A 81 14.08 -21.71 25.40
CA MET A 81 15.47 -21.89 24.94
C MET A 81 15.97 -23.32 25.16
N LEU A 82 15.72 -23.90 26.34
CA LEU A 82 16.10 -25.29 26.64
C LEU A 82 15.37 -26.31 25.75
N ALA A 83 14.13 -26.04 25.35
CA ALA A 83 13.39 -26.93 24.44
C ALA A 83 14.05 -27.09 23.06
N LEU A 84 14.94 -26.17 22.68
CA LEU A 84 15.66 -26.18 21.42
C LEU A 84 17.13 -26.63 21.55
N ASN A 85 17.57 -27.00 22.75
CA ASN A 85 18.91 -27.50 23.00
C ASN A 85 19.07 -28.94 22.47
N ASP A 86 20.11 -29.19 21.68
CA ASP A 86 20.35 -30.49 21.05
C ASP A 86 20.56 -31.62 22.09
N HIS A 87 21.00 -31.28 23.31
CA HIS A 87 21.13 -32.23 24.41
C HIS A 87 19.80 -32.64 25.05
N ASP A 88 18.69 -32.03 24.65
CA ASP A 88 17.37 -32.22 25.27
C ASP A 88 16.37 -32.97 24.36
N GLY A 89 16.86 -33.60 23.29
CA GLY A 89 16.05 -34.37 22.32
C GLY A 89 15.47 -33.51 21.19
N ALA A 90 15.89 -32.25 21.08
CA ALA A 90 15.38 -31.33 20.05
C ALA A 90 15.75 -31.75 18.61
N THR A 91 16.85 -32.50 18.44
CA THR A 91 17.29 -33.03 17.13
C THR A 91 16.39 -34.14 16.59
N GLU A 92 15.65 -34.82 17.47
CA GLU A 92 14.71 -35.88 17.14
C GLU A 92 13.28 -35.36 16.92
N LEU A 93 13.03 -34.05 17.09
CA LEU A 93 11.74 -33.44 16.78
C LEU A 93 11.50 -33.42 15.28
N GLU A 94 10.26 -33.71 14.89
CA GLU A 94 9.78 -33.49 13.54
C GLU A 94 10.07 -32.04 13.09
N PRO A 95 10.57 -31.82 11.85
CA PRO A 95 10.99 -30.49 11.39
C PRO A 95 9.94 -29.40 11.60
N LYS A 96 8.67 -29.69 11.32
CA LYS A 96 7.56 -28.73 11.51
C LYS A 96 7.36 -28.30 12.96
N LEU A 97 7.55 -29.24 13.89
CA LEU A 97 7.42 -28.96 15.32
C LEU A 97 8.61 -28.12 15.79
N ARG A 98 9.82 -28.42 15.30
CA ARG A 98 11.01 -27.61 15.55
C ARG A 98 10.87 -26.19 14.98
N ALA A 99 10.30 -26.05 13.77
CA ALA A 99 9.98 -24.75 13.18
C ALA A 99 9.04 -23.94 14.08
N GLN A 100 7.97 -24.57 14.56
CA GLN A 100 7.02 -23.95 15.49
C GLN A 100 7.70 -23.51 16.80
N PHE A 101 8.63 -24.29 17.34
CA PHE A 101 9.33 -23.93 18.58
C PHE A 101 10.20 -22.69 18.40
N HIS A 102 10.97 -22.64 17.32
CA HIS A 102 11.75 -21.47 16.95
C HIS A 102 10.88 -20.23 16.74
N PHE A 103 9.77 -20.35 16.00
CA PHE A 103 8.86 -19.23 15.76
C PHE A 103 8.24 -18.67 17.06
N ASN A 104 7.81 -19.57 17.94
CA ASN A 104 7.27 -19.21 19.25
C ASN A 104 8.30 -18.51 20.14
N LEU A 105 9.55 -18.99 20.16
CA LEU A 105 10.63 -18.33 20.90
C LEU A 105 10.92 -16.93 20.33
N ALA A 106 10.95 -16.77 19.00
CA ALA A 106 11.12 -15.46 18.37
C ALA A 106 10.04 -14.46 18.81
N ASN A 107 8.77 -14.88 18.81
CA ASN A 107 7.66 -14.04 19.28
C ASN A 107 7.78 -13.68 20.76
N ALA A 108 8.11 -14.66 21.61
CA ALA A 108 8.30 -14.42 23.04
C ALA A 108 9.46 -13.46 23.33
N LEU A 109 10.56 -13.55 22.58
CA LEU A 109 11.69 -12.62 22.70
C LEU A 109 11.29 -11.20 22.28
N ASN A 110 10.54 -11.05 21.19
CA ASN A 110 10.04 -9.75 20.73
C ASN A 110 9.13 -9.08 21.77
N GLU A 111 8.24 -9.85 22.39
CA GLU A 111 7.24 -9.34 23.33
C GLU A 111 7.82 -9.04 24.71
N TYR A 112 8.65 -9.94 25.26
CA TYR A 112 9.05 -9.89 26.67
C TYR A 112 10.50 -9.49 26.91
N ARG A 113 11.32 -9.37 25.86
CA ARG A 113 12.74 -9.04 26.01
C ARG A 113 13.26 -8.17 24.88
N ALA A 114 12.84 -6.90 24.90
CA ALA A 114 13.27 -5.87 23.96
C ALA A 114 14.80 -5.88 23.77
N GLY A 115 15.24 -5.85 22.51
CA GLY A 115 16.66 -5.90 22.14
C GLY A 115 17.27 -7.29 22.03
N SER A 116 16.51 -8.37 22.28
CA SER A 116 16.98 -9.74 22.00
C SER A 116 17.01 -10.05 20.51
N ASP A 117 18.02 -10.81 20.07
CA ASP A 117 18.13 -11.18 18.66
C ASP A 117 17.18 -12.35 18.30
N MET A 118 16.01 -12.00 17.76
CA MET A 118 15.01 -12.97 17.29
C MET A 118 15.31 -13.52 15.89
N LEU A 119 16.18 -12.86 15.13
CA LEU A 119 16.41 -13.17 13.73
C LEU A 119 16.88 -14.63 13.51
N PRO A 120 17.83 -15.18 14.30
CA PRO A 120 18.26 -16.57 14.12
C PRO A 120 17.13 -17.59 14.30
N HIS A 121 16.16 -17.28 15.16
CA HIS A 121 15.01 -18.15 15.40
C HIS A 121 13.96 -18.05 14.28
N LEU A 122 13.70 -16.85 13.75
CA LEU A 122 12.85 -16.71 12.56
C LEU A 122 13.46 -17.39 11.34
N GLN A 123 14.77 -17.24 11.15
CA GLN A 123 15.53 -17.93 10.11
C GLN A 123 15.40 -19.45 10.26
N ALA A 124 15.64 -19.99 11.46
CA ALA A 124 15.51 -21.42 11.71
C ALA A 124 14.08 -21.93 11.45
N ALA A 125 13.05 -21.18 11.86
CA ALA A 125 11.66 -21.54 11.58
C ALA A 125 11.38 -21.65 10.08
N ALA A 126 11.82 -20.66 9.29
CA ALA A 126 11.70 -20.67 7.84
C ALA A 126 12.54 -21.77 7.16
N GLN A 127 13.67 -22.18 7.75
CA GLN A 127 14.49 -23.28 7.22
C GLN A 127 13.86 -24.66 7.49
N PHE A 128 13.27 -24.86 8.67
CA PHE A 128 12.66 -26.14 9.05
C PHE A 128 11.30 -26.37 8.37
N ASP A 129 10.54 -25.32 8.09
CA ASP A 129 9.32 -25.39 7.26
C ASP A 129 9.27 -24.25 6.23
N PRO A 130 9.99 -24.39 5.09
CA PRO A 130 10.11 -23.34 4.07
C PRO A 130 8.83 -23.10 3.26
N ASN A 131 7.80 -23.91 3.47
CA ASN A 131 6.49 -23.77 2.82
C ASN A 131 5.46 -23.10 3.76
N ASP A 132 5.78 -22.88 5.03
CA ASP A 132 4.92 -22.12 5.91
C ASP A 132 5.13 -20.62 5.69
N GLN A 133 4.17 -19.98 5.01
CA GLN A 133 4.25 -18.56 4.71
C GLN A 133 4.37 -17.67 5.96
N GLN A 134 3.85 -18.09 7.13
CA GLN A 134 3.90 -17.26 8.33
C GLN A 134 5.34 -17.13 8.83
N TYR A 135 6.09 -18.23 8.80
CA TYR A 135 7.50 -18.23 9.22
C TYR A 135 8.36 -17.44 8.24
N VAL A 136 8.17 -17.67 6.94
CA VAL A 136 8.94 -16.96 5.90
C VAL A 136 8.63 -15.47 5.90
N MET A 137 7.36 -15.06 6.02
CA MET A 137 6.98 -13.65 6.08
C MET A 137 7.56 -12.95 7.31
N ALA A 138 7.48 -13.57 8.50
CA ALA A 138 8.03 -12.97 9.72
C ALA A 138 9.55 -12.77 9.61
N TYR A 139 10.27 -13.78 9.10
CA TYR A 139 11.71 -13.67 8.85
C TYR A 139 12.02 -12.54 7.85
N ALA A 140 11.34 -12.53 6.71
CA ALA A 140 11.53 -11.52 5.67
C ALA A 140 11.22 -10.09 6.16
N GLN A 141 10.19 -9.90 6.99
CA GLN A 141 9.83 -8.60 7.55
C GLN A 141 10.91 -8.05 8.49
N VAL A 142 11.53 -8.91 9.31
CA VAL A 142 12.63 -8.49 10.18
C VAL A 142 13.88 -8.14 9.36
N LEU A 143 14.21 -8.92 8.32
CA LEU A 143 15.28 -8.58 7.37
C LEU A 143 15.02 -7.20 6.72
N HIS A 144 13.80 -6.98 6.23
CA HIS A 144 13.42 -5.70 5.62
C HIS A 144 13.56 -4.53 6.61
N ALA A 145 13.11 -4.69 7.85
CA ALA A 145 13.24 -3.67 8.89
C ALA A 145 14.70 -3.33 9.25
N ARG A 146 15.62 -4.29 9.06
CA ARG A 146 17.07 -4.08 9.24
C ARG A 146 17.77 -3.47 8.01
N GLY A 147 17.03 -3.23 6.92
CA GLY A 147 17.58 -2.73 5.66
C GLY A 147 18.17 -3.81 4.75
N GLU A 148 18.01 -5.10 5.09
CA GLU A 148 18.44 -6.24 4.27
C GLU A 148 17.40 -6.55 3.17
N ILE A 149 17.03 -5.52 2.38
CA ILE A 149 15.89 -5.52 1.46
C ILE A 149 15.98 -6.65 0.42
N ALA A 150 17.15 -6.82 -0.20
CA ALA A 150 17.35 -7.85 -1.23
C ALA A 150 17.14 -9.28 -0.68
N LEU A 151 17.61 -9.55 0.53
CA LEU A 151 17.43 -10.86 1.18
C LEU A 151 15.96 -11.09 1.56
N ALA A 152 15.27 -10.05 2.06
CA ALA A 152 13.85 -10.12 2.38
C ALA A 152 12.98 -10.47 1.15
N ILE A 153 13.22 -9.79 0.03
CA ILE A 153 12.56 -10.08 -1.26
C ILE A 153 12.86 -11.52 -1.70
N GLN A 154 14.11 -11.95 -1.64
CA GLN A 154 14.52 -13.29 -2.01
C GLN A 154 13.76 -14.38 -1.22
N GLN A 155 13.53 -14.19 0.08
CA GLN A 155 12.78 -15.16 0.89
C GLN A 155 11.34 -15.35 0.37
N LEU A 156 10.65 -14.25 0.04
CA LEU A 156 9.29 -14.31 -0.47
C LEU A 156 9.23 -14.84 -1.91
N GLN A 157 10.21 -14.53 -2.76
CA GLN A 157 10.32 -15.09 -4.11
C GLN A 157 10.47 -16.61 -4.06
N GLN A 158 11.35 -17.13 -3.20
CA GLN A 158 11.50 -18.58 -3.03
C GLN A 158 10.23 -19.25 -2.50
N LEU A 159 9.46 -18.57 -1.63
CA LEU A 159 8.16 -19.06 -1.17
C LEU A 159 7.13 -19.13 -2.33
N GLN A 160 7.16 -18.13 -3.23
CA GLN A 160 6.33 -18.11 -4.45
C GLN A 160 6.74 -19.23 -5.42
N GLU A 161 8.03 -19.42 -5.68
CA GLU A 161 8.57 -20.46 -6.56
C GLU A 161 8.17 -21.88 -6.10
N ARG A 162 8.07 -22.10 -4.78
CA ARG A 162 7.59 -23.36 -4.19
C ARG A 162 6.07 -23.54 -4.26
N GLY A 163 5.32 -22.55 -4.73
CA GLY A 163 3.85 -22.57 -4.78
C GLY A 163 3.18 -22.44 -3.42
N ALA A 164 3.91 -21.98 -2.40
CA ALA A 164 3.43 -21.89 -1.02
C ALA A 164 2.95 -20.48 -0.61
N ALA A 165 3.27 -19.46 -1.41
CA ALA A 165 2.86 -18.08 -1.17
C ALA A 165 1.35 -17.90 -1.42
N LYS A 166 0.61 -17.44 -0.40
CA LYS A 166 -0.80 -17.01 -0.55
C LYS A 166 -0.88 -15.51 -0.82
N SER A 167 -2.10 -15.00 -1.07
CA SER A 167 -2.32 -13.58 -1.40
C SER A 167 -1.67 -12.58 -0.46
N SER A 168 -1.57 -12.86 0.84
CA SER A 168 -0.91 -11.96 1.80
C SER A 168 0.61 -11.86 1.59
N ALA A 169 1.27 -12.98 1.30
CA ALA A 169 2.70 -13.01 1.01
C ALA A 169 3.01 -12.39 -0.35
N LEU A 170 2.17 -12.68 -1.36
CA LEU A 170 2.28 -12.12 -2.70
C LEU A 170 2.04 -10.60 -2.72
N ASP A 171 1.05 -10.09 -1.97
CA ASP A 171 0.82 -8.64 -1.84
C ASP A 171 2.03 -7.93 -1.20
N LEU A 172 2.62 -8.54 -0.16
CA LEU A 172 3.82 -8.01 0.48
C LEU A 172 5.03 -8.00 -0.47
N LEU A 173 5.26 -9.11 -1.17
CA LEU A 173 6.33 -9.22 -2.16
C LEU A 173 6.15 -8.18 -3.29
N ALA A 174 4.94 -8.03 -3.82
CA ALA A 174 4.65 -7.05 -4.87
C ALA A 174 4.93 -5.61 -4.41
N GLN A 175 4.59 -5.25 -3.17
CA GLN A 175 4.90 -3.93 -2.61
C GLN A 175 6.40 -3.69 -2.50
N TRP A 176 7.17 -4.67 -2.02
CA TRP A 176 8.62 -4.54 -1.90
C TRP A 176 9.32 -4.51 -3.26
N LEU A 177 8.90 -5.32 -4.22
CA LEU A 177 9.38 -5.25 -5.60
C LEU A 177 9.08 -3.88 -6.23
N TYR A 178 7.91 -3.29 -5.96
CA TYR A 178 7.57 -1.95 -6.44
C TYR A 178 8.47 -0.86 -5.83
N GLN A 179 8.76 -0.97 -4.52
CA GLN A 179 9.66 -0.06 -3.82
C GLN A 179 11.11 -0.19 -4.32
N ASP A 180 11.54 -1.40 -4.63
CA ASP A 180 12.86 -1.72 -5.20
C ASP A 180 12.96 -1.50 -6.72
N ASN A 181 11.92 -0.94 -7.36
CA ASN A 181 11.81 -0.68 -8.80
C ASN A 181 11.93 -1.93 -9.72
N GLN A 182 11.65 -3.12 -9.20
CA GLN A 182 11.47 -4.35 -9.98
C GLN A 182 10.03 -4.45 -10.50
N LEU A 183 9.65 -3.52 -11.37
CA LEU A 183 8.24 -3.19 -11.65
C LEU A 183 7.46 -4.27 -12.42
N ALA A 184 8.13 -4.97 -13.35
CA ALA A 184 7.53 -6.08 -14.08
C ALA A 184 7.11 -7.20 -13.12
N ASN A 185 8.06 -7.65 -12.29
CA ASN A 185 7.83 -8.65 -11.25
C ASN A 185 6.79 -8.17 -10.23
N ALA A 186 6.80 -6.89 -9.84
CA ALA A 186 5.82 -6.32 -8.92
C ALA A 186 4.39 -6.41 -9.48
N GLN A 187 4.19 -6.00 -10.74
CA GLN A 187 2.88 -6.01 -11.39
C GLN A 187 2.35 -7.44 -11.57
N GLU A 188 3.21 -8.36 -12.02
CA GLU A 188 2.84 -9.77 -12.19
C GLU A 188 2.50 -10.43 -10.84
N THR A 189 3.35 -10.25 -9.83
CA THR A 189 3.12 -10.79 -8.48
C THR A 189 1.82 -10.23 -7.87
N PHE A 190 1.55 -8.94 -8.06
CA PHE A 190 0.31 -8.33 -7.58
C PHE A 190 -0.93 -8.91 -8.28
N ALA A 191 -0.84 -9.20 -9.58
CA ALA A 191 -1.94 -9.84 -10.31
C ALA A 191 -2.28 -11.22 -9.72
N PHE A 192 -1.28 -12.02 -9.34
CA PHE A 192 -1.49 -13.28 -8.62
C PHE A 192 -2.09 -13.06 -7.22
N ALA A 193 -1.61 -12.06 -6.48
CA ALA A 193 -2.17 -11.71 -5.17
C ALA A 193 -3.67 -11.38 -5.25
N VAL A 194 -4.05 -10.54 -6.22
CA VAL A 194 -5.43 -10.12 -6.52
C VAL A 194 -6.31 -11.29 -6.94
N HIS A 195 -5.77 -12.25 -7.70
CA HIS A 195 -6.53 -13.45 -8.08
C HIS A 195 -7.01 -14.24 -6.85
N GLY A 196 -6.16 -14.39 -5.83
CA GLY A 196 -6.55 -15.03 -4.57
C GLY A 196 -7.32 -14.13 -3.59
N ASN A 197 -7.19 -12.79 -3.70
CA ASN A 197 -7.92 -11.83 -2.90
C ASN A 197 -8.25 -10.53 -3.68
N PRO A 198 -9.39 -10.49 -4.40
CA PRO A 198 -9.76 -9.32 -5.19
C PRO A 198 -9.95 -8.02 -4.40
N ALA A 199 -10.15 -8.10 -3.08
CA ALA A 199 -10.33 -6.92 -2.23
C ALA A 199 -9.05 -6.07 -2.13
N LEU A 200 -7.88 -6.61 -2.47
CA LEU A 200 -6.61 -5.86 -2.52
C LEU A 200 -6.68 -4.64 -3.45
N LEU A 201 -7.47 -4.71 -4.53
CA LEU A 201 -7.66 -3.60 -5.46
C LEU A 201 -8.29 -2.34 -4.84
N LYS A 202 -8.99 -2.48 -3.69
CA LYS A 202 -9.51 -1.35 -2.94
C LYS A 202 -8.41 -0.58 -2.19
N SER A 203 -7.29 -1.24 -1.92
CA SER A 203 -6.17 -0.69 -1.15
C SER A 203 -5.04 -0.17 -2.03
N ARG A 204 -4.77 -0.83 -3.17
CA ARG A 204 -3.69 -0.47 -4.08
C ARG A 204 -3.92 -1.03 -5.48
N ARG A 205 -3.32 -0.38 -6.48
CA ARG A 205 -3.20 -0.91 -7.86
C ARG A 205 -1.78 -0.69 -8.35
N ILE A 206 -1.00 -1.77 -8.41
CA ILE A 206 0.39 -1.74 -8.84
C ILE A 206 0.47 -1.86 -10.36
N GLY A 207 1.21 -0.97 -10.98
CA GLY A 207 1.60 -1.10 -12.38
C GLY A 207 2.66 -0.11 -12.81
N TYR A 208 3.09 -0.25 -14.06
CA TYR A 208 4.09 0.61 -14.69
C TYR A 208 3.85 0.72 -16.19
N ALA A 209 4.50 1.70 -16.81
CA ALA A 209 4.54 1.83 -18.26
C ALA A 209 5.87 2.45 -18.71
N LEU A 210 6.34 2.03 -19.88
CA LEU A 210 7.57 2.53 -20.51
C LEU A 210 7.23 3.44 -21.70
N PRO A 211 8.07 4.44 -21.99
CA PRO A 211 7.94 5.22 -23.22
C PRO A 211 8.23 4.31 -24.41
N GLY A 212 7.33 4.27 -25.41
CA GLY A 212 7.49 3.44 -26.61
C GLY A 212 6.48 3.77 -27.71
N ASN A 213 6.64 3.20 -28.91
CA ASN A 213 5.81 3.47 -30.09
C ASN A 213 4.44 2.76 -30.04
N ARG A 214 3.58 3.14 -29.09
CA ARG A 214 2.14 2.83 -29.17
C ARG A 214 1.36 4.14 -29.21
N PRO A 215 1.05 4.67 -30.42
CA PRO A 215 0.03 5.69 -30.49
C PRO A 215 -1.32 5.07 -30.08
N LEU A 216 -2.15 5.81 -29.34
CA LEU A 216 -3.55 5.44 -29.10
C LEU A 216 -4.38 5.46 -30.39
N HIS A 217 -3.84 6.05 -31.44
CA HIS A 217 -4.50 6.32 -32.71
C HIS A 217 -3.76 5.63 -33.85
N ASP A 218 -4.51 5.01 -34.77
CA ASP A 218 -3.98 4.36 -35.98
C ASP A 218 -3.57 5.37 -37.08
N GLY A 219 -3.14 6.60 -36.74
CA GLY A 219 -2.62 7.55 -37.73
C GLY A 219 -2.80 9.05 -37.45
N GLN A 220 -3.53 9.46 -36.41
CA GLN A 220 -3.59 10.87 -35.98
C GLN A 220 -2.96 11.03 -34.60
N SER A 221 -1.82 11.72 -34.51
CA SER A 221 -1.19 11.98 -33.21
C SER A 221 -2.07 12.92 -32.37
N PRO A 222 -2.16 12.70 -31.04
CA PRO A 222 -2.80 13.66 -30.14
C PRO A 222 -2.21 15.05 -30.34
N GLN A 223 -3.06 16.09 -30.31
CA GLN A 223 -2.59 17.45 -30.51
C GLN A 223 -2.06 18.00 -29.18
N ARG A 224 -0.79 18.41 -29.17
CA ARG A 224 -0.23 19.14 -28.03
C ARG A 224 -0.73 20.57 -28.07
N PHE A 225 -1.21 21.03 -26.92
CA PHE A 225 -1.67 22.40 -26.72
C PHE A 225 -0.59 23.43 -27.05
N SER A 226 -1.01 24.59 -27.56
CA SER A 226 -0.15 25.74 -27.86
C SER A 226 -0.62 26.99 -27.11
N TRP A 227 0.29 27.92 -26.82
CA TRP A 227 -0.02 29.22 -26.20
C TRP A 227 -1.14 29.99 -26.91
N HIS A 228 -1.20 29.92 -28.24
CA HIS A 228 -2.27 30.55 -29.03
C HIS A 228 -3.67 30.00 -28.63
N SER A 229 -3.76 28.75 -28.21
CA SER A 229 -5.00 28.13 -27.73
C SER A 229 -5.44 28.67 -26.37
N LEU A 230 -4.53 29.28 -25.60
CA LEU A 230 -4.81 29.94 -24.32
C LEU A 230 -5.42 31.33 -24.54
N GLN A 231 -4.90 32.11 -25.50
CA GLN A 231 -5.38 33.46 -25.85
C GLN A 231 -6.87 33.51 -26.23
N TYR A 232 -7.41 32.41 -26.77
CA TYR A 232 -8.84 32.30 -27.09
C TYR A 232 -9.71 31.85 -25.90
N ALA A 233 -9.12 31.36 -24.80
CA ALA A 233 -9.85 30.75 -23.70
C ALA A 233 -10.35 31.77 -22.66
N HIS A 234 -9.61 32.82 -22.32
CA HIS A 234 -10.04 33.91 -21.41
C HIS A 234 -9.13 35.15 -21.54
N ALA A 235 -9.67 36.36 -21.37
CA ALA A 235 -8.93 37.62 -21.50
C ALA A 235 -8.03 37.97 -20.29
N ASP A 236 -8.18 37.26 -19.16
CA ASP A 236 -7.44 37.49 -17.92
C ASP A 236 -6.33 36.42 -17.75
N HIS A 237 -5.27 36.52 -18.56
CA HIS A 237 -4.08 35.68 -18.35
C HIS A 237 -3.20 36.30 -17.25
N ALA A 238 -2.77 35.51 -16.27
CA ALA A 238 -1.78 35.97 -15.30
C ALA A 238 -0.39 36.18 -15.93
N PHE A 239 -0.13 35.56 -17.09
CA PHE A 239 1.12 35.69 -17.82
C PHE A 239 1.08 36.90 -18.75
N ALA A 240 2.10 37.76 -18.65
CA ALA A 240 2.20 38.96 -19.48
C ALA A 240 2.60 38.62 -20.94
N ASP A 241 3.25 37.48 -21.17
CA ASP A 241 3.71 37.03 -22.48
C ASP A 241 3.84 35.48 -22.57
N GLU A 242 4.11 34.99 -23.78
CA GLU A 242 4.30 33.56 -24.07
C GLU A 242 5.51 32.97 -23.32
N ALA A 243 6.58 33.74 -23.14
CA ALA A 243 7.80 33.25 -22.51
C ALA A 243 7.57 32.93 -21.02
N GLN A 244 6.79 33.76 -20.31
CA GLN A 244 6.41 33.50 -18.93
C GLN A 244 5.54 32.24 -18.79
N PHE A 245 4.60 32.04 -19.72
CA PHE A 245 3.80 30.80 -19.74
C PHE A 245 4.66 29.57 -20.01
N LEU A 246 5.58 29.63 -20.99
CA LEU A 246 6.46 28.50 -21.30
C LEU A 246 7.37 28.15 -20.13
N ALA A 247 7.93 29.15 -19.44
CA ALA A 247 8.72 28.93 -18.23
C ALA A 247 7.89 28.27 -17.12
N TRP A 248 6.66 28.73 -16.91
CA TRP A 248 5.74 28.14 -15.93
C TRP A 248 5.32 26.71 -16.30
N ARG A 249 5.00 26.46 -17.57
CA ARG A 249 4.68 25.14 -18.11
C ARG A 249 5.83 24.17 -17.83
N ASP A 250 7.07 24.61 -18.06
CA ASP A 250 8.24 23.78 -17.83
C ASP A 250 8.48 23.53 -16.32
N GLU A 251 8.22 24.52 -15.46
CA GLU A 251 8.31 24.36 -13.99
C GLU A 251 7.29 23.34 -13.44
N LEU A 252 6.06 23.40 -13.96
CA LEU A 252 4.95 22.52 -13.62
C LEU A 252 5.07 21.12 -14.27
N ASP A 253 6.00 20.95 -15.23
CA ASP A 253 6.07 19.83 -16.18
C ASP A 253 4.67 19.53 -16.76
N LEU A 254 4.03 20.58 -17.28
CA LEU A 254 2.63 20.56 -17.73
C LEU A 254 2.52 20.03 -19.16
N HIS A 255 1.73 18.97 -19.35
CA HIS A 255 1.33 18.45 -20.65
C HIS A 255 -0.18 18.61 -20.83
N VAL A 256 -0.59 19.22 -21.93
CA VAL A 256 -1.99 19.41 -22.30
C VAL A 256 -2.20 18.79 -23.67
N ILE A 257 -3.04 17.76 -23.73
CA ILE A 257 -3.16 16.87 -24.87
C ILE A 257 -4.62 16.81 -25.30
N ASP A 258 -4.91 17.39 -26.45
CA ASP A 258 -6.22 17.35 -27.08
C ASP A 258 -6.38 16.11 -27.95
N ASN A 259 -7.63 15.68 -28.10
CA ASN A 259 -8.00 14.47 -28.84
C ASN A 259 -7.25 13.22 -28.33
N PHE A 260 -7.17 13.07 -27.01
CA PHE A 260 -6.37 12.03 -26.37
C PHE A 260 -6.85 10.61 -26.72
N LEU A 261 -8.15 10.35 -26.55
CA LEU A 261 -8.78 9.06 -26.88
C LEU A 261 -9.15 8.97 -28.37
N PRO A 262 -9.06 7.79 -29.00
CA PRO A 262 -9.52 7.56 -30.37
C PRO A 262 -11.05 7.57 -30.51
N ASP A 263 -11.76 7.03 -29.53
CA ASP A 263 -13.23 7.05 -29.48
C ASP A 263 -13.73 7.56 -28.12
N PRO A 264 -13.69 8.88 -27.90
CA PRO A 264 -14.02 9.47 -26.61
C PRO A 264 -15.51 9.35 -26.26
N LEU A 265 -16.39 9.27 -27.26
CA LEU A 265 -17.84 9.12 -27.03
C LEU A 265 -18.16 7.71 -26.54
N HIS A 266 -17.58 6.68 -27.17
CA HIS A 266 -17.74 5.31 -26.70
C HIS A 266 -17.17 5.13 -25.29
N HIS A 267 -15.96 5.64 -25.04
CA HIS A 267 -15.32 5.59 -23.71
C HIS A 267 -16.18 6.26 -22.63
N ARG A 268 -16.73 7.45 -22.92
CA ARG A 268 -17.66 8.14 -22.04
C ARG A 268 -18.90 7.31 -21.71
N GLN A 269 -19.51 6.67 -22.72
CA GLN A 269 -20.68 5.80 -22.52
C GLN A 269 -20.38 4.59 -21.63
N GLN A 270 -19.18 4.02 -21.75
CA GLN A 270 -18.73 2.93 -20.89
C GLN A 270 -18.55 3.40 -19.45
N ILE A 271 -17.87 4.52 -19.23
CA ILE A 271 -17.61 5.08 -17.90
C ILE A 271 -18.91 5.38 -17.14
N LEU A 272 -19.92 5.96 -17.79
CA LEU A 272 -21.17 6.31 -17.13
C LEU A 272 -22.00 5.09 -16.66
N ARG A 273 -21.65 3.88 -17.12
CA ARG A 273 -22.26 2.63 -16.65
C ARG A 273 -21.55 2.01 -15.45
N LEU A 274 -20.40 2.55 -15.05
CA LEU A 274 -19.64 2.06 -13.90
C LEU A 274 -20.35 2.37 -12.58
N PRO A 275 -20.08 1.60 -11.52
CA PRO A 275 -20.62 1.87 -10.19
C PRO A 275 -19.94 3.10 -9.57
N PHE A 276 -20.68 4.20 -9.43
CA PHE A 276 -20.23 5.40 -8.72
C PHE A 276 -20.65 5.36 -7.25
N HIS A 277 -19.69 5.60 -6.37
CA HIS A 277 -19.88 5.59 -4.92
C HIS A 277 -19.81 7.03 -4.38
N ALA A 278 -20.77 7.41 -3.54
CA ALA A 278 -20.77 8.72 -2.88
C ALA A 278 -19.67 8.82 -1.81
N LEU A 279 -19.41 7.73 -1.08
CA LEU A 279 -18.35 7.63 -0.08
C LEU A 279 -17.61 6.30 -0.27
N ARG A 280 -16.32 6.37 -0.61
CA ARG A 280 -15.45 5.20 -0.79
C ARG A 280 -14.67 4.84 0.47
N TYR A 281 -14.25 5.83 1.24
CA TYR A 281 -13.49 5.63 2.47
C TYR A 281 -13.69 6.79 3.47
N ALA A 282 -13.43 6.52 4.75
CA ALA A 282 -13.50 7.53 5.79
C ALA A 282 -12.48 8.65 5.51
N GLY A 283 -12.93 9.90 5.55
CA GLY A 283 -12.07 11.05 5.26
C GLY A 283 -11.91 11.40 3.79
N GLN A 284 -12.64 10.75 2.86
CA GLN A 284 -12.75 11.20 1.46
C GLN A 284 -13.02 12.72 1.39
N ASN A 285 -12.29 13.41 0.52
CA ASN A 285 -12.37 14.87 0.42
C ASN A 285 -12.28 15.37 -1.02
N TYR A 286 -13.20 14.92 -1.86
CA TYR A 286 -13.41 15.46 -3.19
C TYR A 286 -14.91 15.59 -3.46
N PRO A 287 -15.34 16.57 -4.28
CA PRO A 287 -16.75 16.77 -4.58
C PRO A 287 -17.29 15.66 -5.47
N GLY A 288 -18.43 15.09 -5.08
CA GLY A 288 -19.22 14.20 -5.91
C GLY A 288 -18.95 12.72 -5.64
N ARG A 289 -19.13 11.90 -6.68
CA ARG A 289 -19.09 10.43 -6.61
C ARG A 289 -17.92 9.92 -7.45
N GLN A 290 -17.32 8.81 -7.03
CA GLN A 290 -16.20 8.20 -7.74
C GLN A 290 -16.39 6.69 -7.89
N THR A 291 -15.91 6.14 -9.00
CA THR A 291 -15.80 4.69 -9.18
C THR A 291 -14.62 4.13 -8.37
N ASP A 292 -14.52 2.81 -8.28
CA ASP A 292 -13.22 2.20 -8.00
C ASP A 292 -12.20 2.54 -9.10
N GLY A 293 -10.90 2.41 -8.82
CA GLY A 293 -9.89 2.48 -9.88
C GLY A 293 -10.20 1.47 -10.99
N GLN A 294 -9.89 1.82 -12.24
CA GLN A 294 -10.22 1.02 -13.42
C GLN A 294 -8.95 0.43 -14.05
N GLU A 295 -9.11 -0.62 -14.86
CA GLU A 295 -8.04 -1.05 -15.76
C GLU A 295 -7.74 0.11 -16.72
N CYS A 296 -6.47 0.51 -16.77
CA CYS A 296 -6.03 1.67 -17.53
C CYS A 296 -4.62 1.51 -18.09
N SER A 297 -4.08 0.30 -18.18
CA SER A 297 -2.68 0.08 -18.60
C SER A 297 -2.41 0.64 -19.99
N TYR A 298 -3.39 0.59 -20.89
CA TYR A 298 -3.27 1.17 -22.23
C TYR A 298 -3.22 2.71 -22.21
N LEU A 299 -3.95 3.36 -21.30
CA LEU A 299 -3.91 4.80 -21.08
C LEU A 299 -2.60 5.21 -20.40
N MET A 300 -2.14 4.43 -19.42
CA MET A 300 -0.85 4.65 -18.75
C MET A 300 0.32 4.49 -19.73
N ALA A 301 0.25 3.55 -20.68
CA ALA A 301 1.23 3.44 -21.76
C ALA A 301 1.27 4.69 -22.66
N ALA A 302 0.11 5.24 -23.00
CA ALA A 302 0.02 6.48 -23.76
C ALA A 302 0.56 7.68 -22.97
N ILE A 303 0.27 7.74 -21.67
CA ILE A 303 0.81 8.76 -20.75
C ILE A 303 2.34 8.65 -20.69
N ALA A 304 2.90 7.45 -20.52
CA ALA A 304 4.35 7.25 -20.51
C ALA A 304 5.01 7.70 -21.82
N HIS A 305 4.37 7.43 -22.97
CA HIS A 305 4.81 7.92 -24.26
C HIS A 305 4.78 9.46 -24.35
N ILE A 306 3.70 10.11 -23.90
CA ILE A 306 3.58 11.58 -23.87
C ILE A 306 4.67 12.21 -22.99
N MET A 307 4.87 11.65 -21.80
CA MET A 307 5.87 12.08 -20.84
C MET A 307 7.30 11.86 -21.33
N GLY A 308 7.52 10.91 -22.26
CA GLY A 308 8.85 10.50 -22.70
C GLY A 308 9.70 9.85 -21.60
N LYS A 309 9.06 9.43 -20.50
CA LYS A 309 9.69 8.89 -19.28
C LYS A 309 8.98 7.60 -18.86
N PRO A 310 9.71 6.63 -18.27
CA PRO A 310 9.06 5.52 -17.59
C PRO A 310 8.22 6.03 -16.42
N ILE A 311 7.06 5.40 -16.19
CA ILE A 311 6.17 5.74 -15.09
C ILE A 311 5.80 4.51 -14.28
N LYS A 312 5.50 4.72 -13.00
CA LYS A 312 4.97 3.69 -12.09
C LYS A 312 3.81 4.23 -11.27
N PHE A 313 2.90 3.35 -10.85
CA PHE A 313 1.74 3.73 -10.04
C PHE A 313 1.37 2.62 -9.05
N ILE A 314 0.88 3.02 -7.89
CA ILE A 314 0.39 2.12 -6.83
C ILE A 314 -0.99 2.51 -6.29
N SER A 315 -1.53 3.67 -6.69
CA SER A 315 -2.77 4.23 -6.15
C SER A 315 -3.99 3.34 -6.41
N PRO A 316 -4.84 3.03 -5.42
CA PRO A 316 -6.11 2.33 -5.64
C PRO A 316 -7.07 3.10 -6.56
N ASP A 317 -6.86 4.40 -6.69
CA ASP A 317 -7.72 5.32 -7.44
C ASP A 317 -7.23 5.54 -8.88
N ASN A 318 -6.14 4.88 -9.29
CA ASN A 318 -5.63 5.02 -10.66
C ASN A 318 -6.68 4.54 -11.69
N GLY A 319 -6.96 5.36 -12.70
CA GLY A 319 -7.99 5.14 -13.70
C GLY A 319 -9.42 5.38 -13.22
N SER A 320 -9.64 5.80 -11.97
CA SER A 320 -10.97 6.05 -11.43
C SER A 320 -11.68 7.19 -12.18
N CYS A 321 -13.00 7.11 -12.25
CA CYS A 321 -13.84 8.13 -12.85
C CYS A 321 -14.57 8.88 -11.75
N ARG A 322 -14.60 10.22 -11.84
CA ARG A 322 -15.27 11.09 -10.88
C ARG A 322 -16.32 11.93 -11.58
N ILE A 323 -17.48 12.01 -10.95
CA ILE A 323 -18.55 12.90 -11.35
C ILE A 323 -18.96 13.83 -10.21
N SER A 324 -18.97 15.13 -10.50
CA SER A 324 -19.37 16.16 -9.53
C SER A 324 -20.57 16.93 -10.08
N LEU A 325 -21.69 16.85 -9.36
CA LEU A 325 -22.93 17.59 -9.61
C LEU A 325 -22.90 18.95 -8.88
N GLN A 326 -23.83 19.85 -9.21
CA GLN A 326 -23.93 21.18 -8.62
C GLN A 326 -24.07 21.18 -7.08
N ASP A 327 -24.70 20.15 -6.52
CA ASP A 327 -24.92 19.98 -5.07
C ASP A 327 -23.79 19.21 -4.37
N SER A 328 -22.72 18.87 -5.09
CA SER A 328 -21.56 18.18 -4.52
C SER A 328 -20.93 18.99 -3.40
N VAL A 329 -20.58 18.28 -2.32
CA VAL A 329 -19.92 18.87 -1.16
C VAL A 329 -18.48 18.42 -1.04
N ALA A 330 -17.63 19.25 -0.44
CA ALA A 330 -16.27 18.91 -0.06
C ALA A 330 -15.86 19.65 1.22
N ARG A 331 -14.71 19.28 1.78
CA ARG A 331 -14.09 19.97 2.92
C ARG A 331 -12.90 20.84 2.50
N SER A 332 -12.33 20.63 1.31
CA SER A 332 -11.25 21.45 0.74
C SER A 332 -11.53 21.84 -0.72
N ASP A 333 -10.77 22.83 -1.18
CA ASP A 333 -10.79 23.33 -2.55
C ASP A 333 -9.37 23.32 -3.13
N ILE A 334 -8.55 24.31 -2.79
CA ILE A 334 -7.11 24.31 -3.13
C ILE A 334 -6.41 23.22 -2.31
N HIS A 335 -5.59 22.42 -2.96
CA HIS A 335 -4.82 21.33 -2.34
C HIS A 335 -3.56 21.02 -3.15
N VAL A 336 -2.78 20.08 -2.64
CA VAL A 336 -1.72 19.35 -3.36
C VAL A 336 -2.06 17.87 -3.30
N ASP A 337 -1.64 17.10 -4.29
CA ASP A 337 -1.76 15.65 -4.22
C ASP A 337 -0.72 15.07 -3.24
N ASN A 338 -1.07 13.96 -2.59
CA ASN A 338 -0.18 13.24 -1.67
C ASN A 338 0.38 14.12 -0.53
N GLU A 339 -0.54 14.81 0.14
CA GLU A 339 -0.30 15.72 1.26
C GLU A 339 0.63 15.18 2.36
N THR A 340 0.66 13.85 2.54
CA THR A 340 1.41 13.17 3.61
C THR A 340 2.57 12.32 3.12
N GLY A 341 2.79 12.20 1.81
CA GLY A 341 3.88 11.37 1.29
C GLY A 341 5.17 12.15 1.05
N ASP A 342 6.26 11.40 0.91
CA ASP A 342 7.63 11.94 0.77
C ASP A 342 8.04 12.14 -0.71
N SER A 343 7.19 11.69 -1.65
CA SER A 343 7.47 11.77 -3.09
C SER A 343 6.96 13.09 -3.68
N PHE A 344 7.90 13.97 -4.05
CA PHE A 344 7.64 15.22 -4.77
C PHE A 344 7.52 15.04 -6.30
N ARG A 345 7.51 13.79 -6.79
CA ARG A 345 7.51 13.44 -8.21
C ARG A 345 6.23 12.75 -8.64
N GLN A 346 5.15 13.02 -7.93
CA GLN A 346 3.83 12.51 -8.26
C GLN A 346 3.14 13.44 -9.26
N TYR A 347 2.49 12.81 -10.23
CA TYR A 347 1.75 13.45 -11.29
C TYR A 347 0.29 13.06 -11.18
N ALA A 348 -0.56 14.04 -11.49
CA ALA A 348 -1.97 13.82 -11.74
C ALA A 348 -2.25 13.94 -13.24
N GLY A 349 -3.01 12.99 -13.75
CA GLY A 349 -3.63 13.02 -15.07
C GLY A 349 -5.13 13.28 -14.93
N VAL A 350 -5.67 14.26 -15.63
CA VAL A 350 -7.11 14.59 -15.64
C VAL A 350 -7.60 14.57 -17.08
N LEU A 351 -8.38 13.56 -17.43
CA LEU A 351 -9.05 13.45 -18.73
C LEU A 351 -10.48 13.95 -18.63
N PHE A 352 -10.80 15.01 -19.38
CA PHE A 352 -12.14 15.60 -19.44
C PHE A 352 -13.05 14.85 -20.43
N LEU A 353 -14.24 14.46 -19.96
CA LEU A 353 -15.19 13.66 -20.73
C LEU A 353 -16.58 14.31 -20.84
N ASN A 354 -16.70 15.58 -20.46
CA ASN A 354 -17.87 16.41 -20.72
C ASN A 354 -17.99 16.73 -22.22
N LEU A 355 -19.21 16.70 -22.75
CA LEU A 355 -19.45 17.12 -24.14
C LEU A 355 -19.11 18.62 -24.31
N PRO A 356 -18.76 19.08 -25.52
CA PRO A 356 -18.34 20.48 -25.74
C PRO A 356 -19.28 21.53 -25.14
N GLU A 357 -20.60 21.34 -25.27
CA GLU A 357 -21.64 22.22 -24.72
C GLU A 357 -21.76 22.18 -23.19
N GLN A 358 -21.18 21.17 -22.54
CA GLN A 358 -21.15 21.00 -21.09
C GLN A 358 -19.86 21.55 -20.47
N CYS A 359 -18.81 21.77 -21.25
CA CYS A 359 -17.50 22.19 -20.77
C CYS A 359 -17.57 23.56 -20.08
N LYS A 360 -17.24 23.58 -18.79
CA LYS A 360 -17.15 24.78 -17.94
C LYS A 360 -16.00 24.60 -16.96
N GLY A 361 -15.44 25.72 -16.50
CA GLY A 361 -14.32 25.69 -15.56
C GLY A 361 -13.09 24.99 -16.13
N GLY A 362 -12.49 24.07 -15.35
CA GLY A 362 -11.26 23.38 -15.73
C GLY A 362 -10.44 22.95 -14.52
N THR A 363 -9.12 23.02 -14.66
CA THR A 363 -8.14 22.87 -13.57
C THR A 363 -7.42 24.19 -13.38
N MET A 364 -7.29 24.64 -12.13
CA MET A 364 -6.72 25.94 -11.75
C MET A 364 -5.46 25.73 -10.91
N PHE A 365 -4.48 26.61 -11.07
CA PHE A 365 -3.22 26.64 -10.31
C PHE A 365 -3.06 27.95 -9.57
N TRP A 366 -2.47 27.88 -8.37
CA TRP A 366 -2.52 28.97 -7.40
C TRP A 366 -1.15 29.32 -6.82
N ARG A 367 -0.98 30.60 -6.51
CA ARG A 367 0.10 31.14 -5.69
C ARG A 367 -0.48 31.61 -4.36
N HIS A 368 0.09 31.17 -3.25
CA HIS A 368 -0.23 31.73 -1.95
C HIS A 368 0.33 33.15 -1.85
N ARG A 369 -0.52 34.14 -1.54
CA ARG A 369 -0.12 35.56 -1.61
C ARG A 369 0.94 35.93 -0.58
N GLU A 370 0.83 35.43 0.64
CA GLU A 370 1.73 35.81 1.74
C GLU A 370 3.13 35.21 1.58
N THR A 371 3.20 33.91 1.26
CA THR A 371 4.49 33.20 1.15
C THR A 371 5.07 33.24 -0.26
N GLY A 372 4.27 33.57 -1.27
CA GLY A 372 4.63 33.47 -2.67
C GLY A 372 4.74 32.02 -3.18
N TRP A 373 4.44 31.02 -2.35
CA TRP A 373 4.58 29.62 -2.71
C TRP A 373 3.52 29.19 -3.72
N VAL A 374 3.96 28.36 -4.66
CA VAL A 374 3.10 27.81 -5.73
C VAL A 374 2.97 26.29 -5.66
N ARG A 375 3.73 25.69 -4.75
CA ARG A 375 3.81 24.25 -4.51
C ARG A 375 4.26 23.95 -3.09
N ARG A 376 4.17 22.68 -2.70
CA ARG A 376 4.81 22.16 -1.49
C ARG A 376 6.34 22.23 -1.61
N HIS A 377 7.00 22.58 -0.52
CA HIS A 377 8.46 22.60 -0.40
C HIS A 377 8.98 21.51 0.54
N ASP A 378 10.30 21.28 0.52
CA ASP A 378 11.01 20.44 1.48
C ASP A 378 10.93 20.98 2.92
N ASP A 379 11.22 20.12 3.88
CA ASP A 379 11.10 20.46 5.30
C ASP A 379 12.01 21.62 5.69
N ASP A 380 13.23 21.74 5.14
CA ASP A 380 14.15 22.83 5.46
C ASP A 380 13.56 24.19 5.06
N THR A 381 13.02 24.30 3.85
CA THR A 381 12.34 25.50 3.35
C THR A 381 11.11 25.83 4.17
N VAL A 382 10.32 24.81 4.54
CA VAL A 382 9.11 24.99 5.35
C VAL A 382 9.43 25.49 6.76
N HIS A 383 10.47 24.93 7.39
CA HIS A 383 10.96 25.38 8.69
C HIS A 383 11.54 26.80 8.64
N ALA A 384 12.30 27.13 7.60
CA ALA A 384 12.84 28.47 7.40
C ALA A 384 11.73 29.54 7.26
N ALA A 385 10.56 29.15 6.74
CA ALA A 385 9.37 29.99 6.66
C ALA A 385 8.56 30.06 7.97
N GLY A 386 9.01 29.40 9.05
CA GLY A 386 8.38 29.47 10.37
C GLY A 386 7.31 28.41 10.65
N PHE A 387 7.15 27.42 9.78
CA PHE A 387 6.20 26.32 9.97
C PHE A 387 6.91 25.08 10.54
N ALA A 388 6.25 24.34 11.44
CA ALA A 388 6.83 23.13 12.02
C ALA A 388 6.96 21.97 11.02
N ASN A 389 6.19 22.01 9.94
CA ASN A 389 6.17 21.08 8.81
C ASN A 389 5.06 21.54 7.84
N PHE A 390 4.99 20.92 6.66
CA PHE A 390 4.00 21.31 5.66
C PHE A 390 2.55 21.12 6.12
N LYS A 391 2.30 20.12 6.98
CA LYS A 391 0.96 19.91 7.55
C LYS A 391 0.49 21.09 8.38
N SER A 392 1.39 21.76 9.12
CA SER A 392 1.04 22.99 9.85
C SER A 392 0.69 24.15 8.91
N PHE A 393 1.38 24.30 7.77
CA PHE A 393 1.01 25.24 6.72
C PHE A 393 -0.38 24.92 6.14
N GLN A 394 -0.65 23.65 5.83
CA GLN A 394 -1.96 23.23 5.32
C GLN A 394 -3.09 23.51 6.30
N GLN A 395 -2.90 23.23 7.59
CA GLN A 395 -3.90 23.49 8.61
C GLN A 395 -4.26 24.99 8.71
N GLN A 396 -3.30 25.87 8.43
CA GLN A 396 -3.49 27.31 8.47
C GLN A 396 -4.14 27.86 7.18
N PHE A 397 -3.63 27.48 6.01
CA PHE A 397 -3.97 28.14 4.74
C PHE A 397 -4.73 27.27 3.74
N LEU A 398 -4.77 25.95 3.97
CA LEU A 398 -5.54 24.97 3.20
C LEU A 398 -6.47 24.15 4.11
N PRO A 399 -7.22 24.77 5.05
CA PRO A 399 -7.90 24.03 6.09
C PRO A 399 -9.00 23.12 5.51
N HIS A 400 -9.00 21.88 5.97
CA HIS A 400 -10.16 21.00 5.81
C HIS A 400 -11.27 21.49 6.74
N ASN A 401 -12.43 21.85 6.18
CA ASN A 401 -13.59 22.13 7.01
C ASN A 401 -13.93 20.93 7.90
N LEU A 402 -14.31 21.22 9.15
CA LEU A 402 -14.84 20.21 10.07
C LEU A 402 -16.08 19.51 9.48
N HIS A 403 -16.88 20.25 8.70
CA HIS A 403 -18.05 19.74 7.99
C HIS A 403 -17.96 20.06 6.50
N ALA A 404 -18.41 19.12 5.66
CA ALA A 404 -18.47 19.37 4.22
C ALA A 404 -19.50 20.46 3.91
N SER A 405 -19.16 21.37 3.00
CA SER A 405 -20.04 22.43 2.49
C SER A 405 -20.17 22.31 0.97
N GLN A 406 -21.11 23.03 0.36
CA GLN A 406 -21.23 23.02 -1.10
C GLN A 406 -19.90 23.45 -1.73
N PHE A 407 -19.44 22.70 -2.73
CA PHE A 407 -18.11 22.91 -3.27
C PHE A 407 -17.93 24.32 -3.87
N ASN A 408 -18.92 24.79 -4.62
CA ASN A 408 -18.85 26.12 -5.25
C ASN A 408 -18.79 27.27 -4.22
N GLU A 409 -19.28 27.07 -2.99
CA GLU A 409 -19.15 28.06 -1.91
C GLU A 409 -17.72 28.14 -1.36
N LEU A 410 -16.93 27.05 -1.47
CA LEU A 410 -15.52 27.06 -1.03
C LEU A 410 -14.67 28.02 -1.87
N MET A 411 -15.08 28.29 -3.12
CA MET A 411 -14.35 29.17 -4.03
C MET A 411 -14.26 30.62 -3.51
N THR A 412 -15.15 31.05 -2.61
CA THR A 412 -15.07 32.39 -2.00
C THR A 412 -13.87 32.56 -1.07
N ARG A 413 -13.21 31.46 -0.70
CA ARG A 413 -12.06 31.43 0.21
C ARG A 413 -10.71 31.52 -0.51
N ARG A 414 -10.74 31.75 -1.83
CA ARG A 414 -9.55 31.91 -2.66
C ARG A 414 -8.91 33.30 -2.52
N ALA A 415 -9.37 34.15 -1.58
CA ALA A 415 -8.89 35.53 -1.42
C ALA A 415 -7.40 35.62 -1.08
N ASP A 416 -6.90 34.70 -0.25
CA ASP A 416 -5.47 34.62 0.13
C ASP A 416 -4.59 34.03 -0.98
N TRP A 417 -5.20 33.70 -2.12
CA TRP A 417 -4.57 33.05 -3.26
C TRP A 417 -4.68 33.90 -4.53
N GLU A 418 -3.65 33.82 -5.35
CA GLU A 418 -3.61 34.39 -6.69
C GLU A 418 -3.71 33.26 -7.71
N MET A 419 -4.68 33.35 -8.63
CA MET A 419 -4.79 32.38 -9.72
C MET A 419 -3.66 32.63 -10.72
N ILE A 420 -2.80 31.64 -10.91
CA ILE A 420 -1.72 31.70 -11.91
C ILE A 420 -2.26 31.31 -13.29
N LEU A 421 -3.03 30.23 -13.36
CA LEU A 421 -3.49 29.67 -14.62
C LEU A 421 -4.77 28.87 -14.41
N GLN A 422 -5.72 29.03 -15.32
CA GLN A 422 -6.82 28.09 -15.51
C GLN A 422 -6.65 27.40 -16.86
N LEU A 423 -6.56 26.07 -16.83
CA LEU A 423 -6.62 25.22 -18.02
C LEU A 423 -8.07 24.81 -18.25
N PRO A 424 -8.72 25.31 -19.32
CA PRO A 424 -10.14 25.10 -19.51
C PRO A 424 -10.43 23.63 -19.81
N MET A 425 -11.59 23.19 -19.35
CA MET A 425 -12.16 21.92 -19.73
C MET A 425 -12.43 21.90 -21.24
N VAL A 426 -11.93 20.87 -21.92
CA VAL A 426 -12.20 20.59 -23.34
C VAL A 426 -12.49 19.10 -23.47
N PHE A 427 -13.52 18.74 -24.23
CA PHE A 427 -13.86 17.33 -24.42
C PHE A 427 -12.65 16.57 -25.00
N ASN A 428 -12.34 15.41 -24.42
CA ASN A 428 -11.21 14.58 -24.83
C ASN A 428 -9.83 15.23 -24.68
N ARG A 429 -9.70 16.18 -23.73
CA ARG A 429 -8.42 16.74 -23.30
C ARG A 429 -7.90 16.01 -22.07
N LEU A 430 -6.66 15.55 -22.14
CA LEU A 430 -5.88 15.08 -21.01
C LEU A 430 -4.95 16.21 -20.54
N LEU A 431 -5.03 16.55 -19.26
CA LEU A 431 -4.03 17.34 -18.55
C LEU A 431 -3.12 16.40 -17.76
N ILE A 432 -1.82 16.62 -17.80
CA ILE A 432 -0.85 15.99 -16.92
C ILE A 432 -0.02 17.09 -16.26
N TYR A 433 0.09 17.07 -14.94
CA TYR A 433 0.84 18.06 -14.19
C TYR A 433 1.39 17.46 -12.90
N ARG A 434 2.39 18.14 -12.33
CA ARG A 434 2.96 17.81 -11.04
C ARG A 434 1.99 18.08 -9.88
N GLY A 435 1.68 17.05 -9.10
CA GLY A 435 0.71 17.09 -8.01
C GLY A 435 1.15 17.90 -6.79
N ASP A 436 2.45 18.23 -6.67
CA ASP A 436 2.97 19.06 -5.58
C ASP A 436 2.63 20.55 -5.73
N PHE A 437 2.13 20.99 -6.89
CA PHE A 437 1.66 22.36 -7.09
C PHE A 437 0.28 22.59 -6.49
N PHE A 438 0.04 23.78 -5.94
CA PHE A 438 -1.26 24.16 -5.42
C PHE A 438 -2.26 24.27 -6.56
N HIS A 439 -3.27 23.41 -6.53
CA HIS A 439 -4.26 23.33 -7.58
C HIS A 439 -5.66 23.08 -7.04
N SER A 440 -6.65 23.37 -7.87
CA SER A 440 -8.05 23.05 -7.60
C SER A 440 -8.80 22.75 -8.89
N ILE A 441 -10.00 22.20 -8.76
CA ILE A 441 -10.93 22.17 -9.89
C ILE A 441 -11.65 23.53 -9.99
N GLY A 442 -12.16 23.83 -11.18
CA GLY A 442 -13.16 24.89 -11.37
C GLY A 442 -14.51 24.54 -10.72
N GLU A 443 -15.56 25.24 -11.12
CA GLU A 443 -16.91 24.99 -10.61
C GLU A 443 -17.40 23.55 -10.88
N VAL A 444 -18.26 23.05 -9.98
CA VAL A 444 -19.07 21.85 -10.22
C VAL A 444 -20.46 22.24 -10.70
N PHE A 445 -21.03 21.45 -11.60
CA PHE A 445 -22.25 21.79 -12.32
C PHE A 445 -23.01 20.52 -12.69
N GLY A 446 -24.19 20.68 -13.30
CA GLY A 446 -25.05 19.56 -13.69
C GLY A 446 -25.93 19.08 -12.55
N SER A 447 -27.00 18.38 -12.93
CA SER A 447 -28.05 17.89 -12.03
C SER A 447 -28.15 16.37 -12.02
N LYS A 448 -27.51 15.70 -12.99
CA LYS A 448 -27.59 14.24 -13.19
C LYS A 448 -26.28 13.69 -13.74
N MET A 449 -26.17 12.37 -13.78
CA MET A 449 -24.95 11.67 -14.19
C MET A 449 -24.47 12.02 -15.61
N ASP A 450 -25.38 12.44 -16.50
CA ASP A 450 -25.02 12.73 -17.88
C ASP A 450 -24.54 14.16 -18.13
N ASP A 451 -24.76 15.09 -17.20
CA ASP A 451 -24.44 16.52 -17.36
C ASP A 451 -23.53 17.10 -16.26
N GLY A 452 -23.16 16.26 -15.28
CA GLY A 452 -22.19 16.61 -14.25
C GLY A 452 -20.75 16.73 -14.77
N ARG A 453 -19.88 17.37 -13.98
CA ARG A 453 -18.44 17.44 -14.27
C ARG A 453 -17.83 16.03 -14.24
N LEU A 454 -17.53 15.45 -15.40
CA LEU A 454 -17.07 14.07 -15.56
C LEU A 454 -15.60 14.04 -15.99
N VAL A 455 -14.78 13.40 -15.16
CA VAL A 455 -13.34 13.22 -15.42
C VAL A 455 -12.90 11.78 -15.16
N GLN A 456 -11.83 11.36 -15.83
CA GLN A 456 -11.05 10.18 -15.46
C GLN A 456 -9.68 10.62 -14.93
N LEU A 457 -9.24 10.00 -13.83
CA LEU A 457 -8.08 10.42 -13.04
C LEU A 457 -6.97 9.37 -13.11
N PHE A 458 -5.73 9.84 -13.23
CA PHE A 458 -4.53 9.01 -13.25
C PHE A 458 -3.53 9.56 -12.23
N PHE A 459 -2.87 8.68 -11.48
CA PHE A 459 -1.90 9.05 -10.45
C PHE A 459 -0.66 8.18 -10.58
N PHE A 460 0.49 8.80 -10.83
CA PHE A 460 1.71 8.07 -11.13
C PHE A 460 2.96 8.88 -10.77
N GLU A 461 4.11 8.20 -10.78
CA GLU A 461 5.43 8.78 -10.60
C GLU A 461 6.24 8.58 -11.87
N THR A 462 7.08 9.55 -12.23
CA THR A 462 8.07 9.40 -13.29
C THR A 462 9.40 8.86 -12.74
N LEU A 463 10.09 8.03 -13.50
CA LEU A 463 11.40 7.50 -13.17
C LEU A 463 12.48 8.15 -14.06
N ASP A 464 13.63 8.45 -13.46
CA ASP A 464 14.79 9.01 -14.18
C ASP A 464 15.54 7.93 -14.98
N GLN A 465 15.36 6.66 -14.62
CA GLN A 465 16.00 5.51 -15.24
C GLN A 465 14.96 4.46 -15.61
N LEU A 466 15.29 3.61 -16.58
CA LEU A 466 14.46 2.45 -16.89
C LEU A 466 14.40 1.54 -15.64
N PRO A 467 13.22 1.00 -15.31
CA PRO A 467 13.10 0.05 -14.21
C PRO A 467 13.90 -1.21 -14.52
N THR A 468 14.32 -1.91 -13.47
CA THR A 468 14.87 -3.26 -13.60
C THR A 468 13.75 -4.16 -14.11
N LEU A 469 13.92 -4.67 -15.33
CA LEU A 469 12.95 -5.54 -16.00
C LEU A 469 13.11 -7.00 -15.57
#